data_AF-A0A0C9UYC5-F1
#
_entry.id   AF-A0A0C9UYC5-F1
#
_cell.length_a   1.000
_cell.length_b   1.000
_cell.length_c   1.000
_cell.angle_alpha   90.00
_cell.angle_beta   90.00
_cell.angle_gamma   90.00
#
_symmetry.space_group_name_H-M   'P 1'
#
loop_
_entity.id
_entity.type
_entity.pdbx_description
1 polymer ?
#
loop_
_entity_poly.entity_id
_entity_poly.type
_entity_poly.pdbx_seq_one_letter_code
_entity_poly.pdbx_strand_id
1 'polypeptide(L)'
;MGRHKRGPKSKHKTQKEQKAARKQTQKAWYERNAKQHIYNVSQRRTQRQSVTRRYTRWQLKQTSTEGEKMEDTIDTDPVEAVCHELQDLNILYGDTFGFSHPRSMGENWLAQVNADIHPEEGEILLKRAQHLHDVAEAMAVRVGPLMRAVLNNAIEYLEEAEEIEHSVVQAMYIFREAVLFLNISPQSYAKAADDGILFWQGSGEQT
;
A
#
# COMPACT_ATOMS: atom_id res chain seq x y z
N MET A 1 -13.25 -38.87 26.22
CA MET A 1 -13.17 -37.42 26.51
C MET A 1 -11.70 -36.99 26.59
N GLY A 2 -11.16 -36.43 25.51
CA GLY A 2 -9.75 -35.99 25.45
C GLY A 2 -9.59 -34.58 26.02
N ARG A 3 -8.80 -34.43 27.09
CA ARG A 3 -8.38 -33.12 27.59
C ARG A 3 -7.36 -32.50 26.62
N HIS A 4 -7.76 -31.47 25.88
CA HIS A 4 -6.81 -30.64 25.13
C HIS A 4 -5.83 -29.96 26.11
N LYS A 5 -4.55 -30.31 26.00
CA LYS A 5 -3.45 -29.62 26.69
C LYS A 5 -3.34 -28.21 26.12
N ARG A 6 -3.86 -27.21 26.83
CA ARG A 6 -3.64 -25.79 26.51
C ARG A 6 -2.15 -25.48 26.71
N GLY A 7 -1.55 -24.80 25.73
CA GLY A 7 -0.15 -24.35 25.79
C GLY A 7 0.13 -23.45 27.00
N PRO A 8 1.42 -23.21 27.30
CA PRO A 8 1.81 -22.41 28.47
C PRO A 8 1.19 -21.01 28.41
N LYS A 9 0.61 -20.57 29.54
CA LYS A 9 -0.02 -19.24 29.65
C LYS A 9 1.02 -18.15 29.35
N SER A 10 0.67 -17.21 28.46
CA SER A 10 1.46 -16.00 28.20
C SER A 10 1.85 -15.32 29.52
N LYS A 11 3.14 -15.01 29.69
CA LYS A 11 3.66 -14.28 30.86
C LYS A 11 3.23 -12.81 30.89
N HIS A 12 2.75 -12.28 29.77
CA HIS A 12 2.30 -10.90 29.64
C HIS A 12 0.77 -10.86 29.69
N LYS A 13 0.23 -10.13 30.66
CA LYS A 13 -1.21 -10.05 30.95
C LYS A 13 -1.92 -9.03 30.05
N THR A 14 -1.19 -8.07 29.48
CA THR A 14 -1.75 -6.99 28.65
C THR A 14 -1.09 -6.92 27.26
N GLN A 15 -1.82 -6.43 26.25
CA GLN A 15 -1.27 -6.19 24.90
C GLN A 15 -0.11 -5.17 24.91
N LYS A 16 -0.16 -4.20 25.82
CA LYS A 16 0.90 -3.20 26.02
C LYS A 16 2.20 -3.85 26.50
N GLU A 17 2.11 -4.80 27.42
CA GLU A 17 3.27 -5.60 27.87
C GLU A 17 3.86 -6.47 26.76
N GLN A 18 3.01 -7.05 25.90
CA GLN A 18 3.48 -7.85 24.76
C GLN A 18 4.25 -7.00 23.73
N LYS A 19 3.73 -5.81 23.39
CA LYS A 19 4.44 -4.86 22.50
C LYS A 19 5.77 -4.40 23.10
N ALA A 20 5.79 -4.11 24.41
CA ALA A 20 7.03 -3.72 25.11
C ALA A 20 8.07 -4.86 25.13
N ALA A 21 7.62 -6.10 25.38
CA ALA A 21 8.49 -7.28 25.39
C ALA A 21 9.07 -7.58 24.00
N ARG A 22 8.29 -7.40 22.93
CA ARG A 22 8.78 -7.52 21.54
C ARG A 22 9.86 -6.49 21.24
N LYS A 23 9.62 -5.21 21.58
CA LYS A 23 10.62 -4.13 21.43
C LYS A 23 11.90 -4.41 22.21
N GLN A 24 11.80 -4.90 23.45
CA GLN A 24 12.97 -5.26 24.25
C GLN A 24 13.73 -6.45 23.66
N THR A 25 13.03 -7.47 23.17
CA THR A 25 13.65 -8.65 22.55
C THR A 25 14.40 -8.27 21.28
N GLN A 26 13.78 -7.41 20.45
CA GLN A 26 14.40 -6.87 19.24
C GLN A 26 15.64 -6.03 19.58
N LYS A 27 15.55 -5.15 20.58
CA LYS A 27 16.69 -4.36 21.07
C LYS A 27 17.84 -5.26 21.55
N ALA A 28 17.55 -6.26 22.38
CA ALA A 28 18.55 -7.20 22.88
C ALA A 28 19.17 -8.06 21.77
N TRP A 29 18.42 -8.36 20.71
CA TRP A 29 18.95 -9.03 19.53
C TRP A 29 19.96 -8.14 18.79
N TYR A 30 19.62 -6.87 18.55
CA TYR A 30 20.52 -5.91 17.89
C TYR A 30 21.77 -5.62 18.71
N GLU A 31 21.66 -5.44 20.03
CA GLU A 31 22.83 -5.25 20.90
C GLU A 31 23.84 -6.41 20.78
N ARG A 32 23.36 -7.64 20.56
CA ARG A 32 24.21 -8.83 20.43
C ARG A 32 24.69 -9.11 19.01
N ASN A 33 23.90 -8.75 17.99
CA ASN A 33 24.12 -9.21 16.62
C ASN A 33 24.40 -8.08 15.61
N ALA A 34 24.35 -6.81 16.01
CA ALA A 34 24.48 -5.67 15.10
C ALA A 34 25.76 -5.72 14.25
N LYS A 35 26.92 -6.04 14.84
CA LYS A 35 28.19 -6.09 14.11
C LYS A 35 28.19 -7.16 13.02
N GLN A 36 27.70 -8.36 13.33
CA GLN A 36 27.61 -9.46 12.36
C GLN A 36 26.56 -9.17 11.28
N HIS A 37 25.45 -8.54 11.67
CA HIS A 37 24.41 -8.11 10.74
C HIS A 37 24.93 -7.06 9.76
N ILE A 38 25.61 -6.03 10.26
CA ILE A 38 26.25 -4.97 9.44
C ILE A 38 27.27 -5.59 8.47
N TYR A 39 28.12 -6.51 8.95
CA TYR A 39 29.09 -7.21 8.12
C TYR A 39 28.43 -8.06 7.03
N ASN A 40 27.37 -8.80 7.36
CA ASN A 40 26.64 -9.62 6.40
C ASN A 40 25.88 -8.78 5.36
N VAL A 41 25.41 -7.58 5.74
CA VAL A 41 24.75 -6.63 4.84
C VAL A 41 25.78 -5.95 3.93
N SER A 42 26.94 -5.54 4.45
CA SER A 42 28.00 -4.90 3.65
C SER A 42 28.58 -5.86 2.62
N GLN A 43 28.85 -7.12 2.98
CA GLN A 43 29.32 -8.16 2.04
C GLN A 43 28.32 -8.41 0.89
N ARG A 44 27.01 -8.42 1.18
CA ARG A 44 25.97 -8.53 0.14
C ARG A 44 25.93 -7.31 -0.79
N ARG A 45 26.16 -6.10 -0.24
CA ARG A 45 26.23 -4.85 -1.03
C ARG A 45 27.43 -4.86 -1.97
N THR A 46 28.61 -5.29 -1.51
CA THR A 46 29.83 -5.34 -2.33
C THR A 46 29.74 -6.37 -3.47
N GLN A 47 29.16 -7.55 -3.22
CA GLN A 47 28.96 -8.55 -4.29
C GLN A 47 27.99 -8.07 -5.38
N ARG A 48 26.95 -7.29 -5.03
CA ARG A 48 25.93 -6.81 -5.99
C ARG A 48 26.36 -5.59 -6.82
N GLN A 49 27.22 -4.72 -6.29
CA GLN A 49 27.77 -3.59 -7.05
C GLN A 49 28.60 -4.00 -8.27
N SER A 50 29.19 -5.21 -8.26
CA SER A 50 29.92 -5.75 -9.41
C SER A 50 29.02 -6.12 -10.60
N VAL A 51 27.74 -6.43 -10.35
CA VAL A 51 26.76 -6.85 -11.38
C VAL A 51 26.05 -5.63 -11.99
N THR A 52 25.80 -4.58 -11.18
CA THR A 52 25.04 -3.39 -11.60
C THR A 52 25.77 -2.51 -12.61
N ARG A 53 27.12 -2.43 -12.58
CA ARG A 53 27.88 -1.62 -13.55
C ARG A 53 27.74 -2.05 -15.02
N ARG A 54 27.25 -3.28 -15.29
CA ARG A 54 27.03 -3.76 -16.67
C ARG A 54 25.67 -3.37 -17.27
N TYR A 55 24.65 -3.14 -16.44
CA TYR A 55 23.28 -2.89 -16.95
C TYR A 55 23.01 -1.41 -17.28
N THR A 56 23.55 -0.46 -16.53
CA THR A 56 23.31 0.98 -16.74
C THR A 56 23.87 1.50 -18.07
N ARG A 57 24.90 0.85 -18.62
CA ARG A 57 25.50 1.24 -19.92
C ARG A 57 24.66 0.82 -21.13
N TRP A 58 23.76 -0.15 -20.97
CA TRP A 58 22.96 -0.68 -22.10
C TRP A 58 21.65 0.09 -22.30
N GLN A 59 21.02 0.58 -21.22
CA GLN A 59 19.75 1.32 -21.30
C GLN A 59 19.89 2.80 -21.69
N LEU A 60 21.02 3.46 -21.41
CA LEU A 60 21.22 4.88 -21.77
C LEU A 60 21.34 5.13 -23.29
N LYS A 61 21.46 4.08 -24.11
CA LYS A 61 21.65 4.20 -25.57
C LYS A 61 20.33 4.19 -26.37
N GLN A 62 19.18 4.00 -25.73
CA GLN A 62 17.88 3.95 -26.41
C GLN A 62 17.00 5.19 -26.24
N THR A 63 17.37 6.17 -25.43
CA THR A 63 16.52 7.35 -25.14
C THR A 63 17.19 8.70 -25.42
N SER A 64 18.30 8.74 -26.15
CA SER A 64 18.99 10.00 -26.48
C SER A 64 18.93 10.31 -27.98
N THR A 65 17.77 10.76 -28.43
CA THR A 65 17.66 11.71 -29.56
C THR A 65 16.74 12.83 -29.09
N GLU A 66 17.28 14.06 -29.17
CA GLU A 66 16.67 15.33 -28.76
C GLU A 66 16.66 15.52 -27.22
N GLY A 67 17.47 16.36 -26.59
CA GLY A 67 18.20 17.52 -27.06
C GLY A 67 17.70 18.76 -26.35
N GLU A 68 17.86 18.85 -25.02
CA GLU A 68 17.94 20.13 -24.31
C GLU A 68 18.60 19.93 -22.94
N LYS A 69 19.58 20.79 -22.67
CA LYS A 69 20.33 20.86 -21.42
C LYS A 69 19.56 21.73 -20.46
N MET A 70 19.32 21.25 -19.24
CA MET A 70 19.21 22.12 -18.08
C MET A 70 19.83 21.40 -16.88
N GLU A 71 21.03 21.85 -16.53
CA GLU A 71 21.66 21.58 -15.24
C GLU A 71 20.93 22.41 -14.18
N ASP A 72 20.31 21.72 -13.23
CA ASP A 72 20.42 22.03 -11.80
C ASP A 72 20.16 20.71 -11.07
N THR A 73 21.18 19.85 -11.03
CA THR A 73 21.18 18.66 -10.19
C THR A 73 21.28 19.13 -8.75
N ILE A 74 20.13 19.39 -8.11
CA ILE A 74 20.01 19.15 -6.68
C ILE A 74 20.35 17.67 -6.53
N ASP A 75 21.50 17.39 -5.95
CA ASP A 75 21.98 16.04 -5.59
C ASP A 75 21.10 15.54 -4.44
N THR A 76 19.80 15.39 -4.69
CA THR A 76 18.86 14.81 -3.74
C THR A 76 19.23 13.35 -3.62
N ASP A 77 19.54 12.92 -2.40
CA ASP A 77 19.83 11.51 -2.14
C ASP A 77 18.68 10.68 -2.73
N PRO A 78 18.95 9.68 -3.59
CA PRO A 78 17.92 8.79 -4.12
C PRO A 78 17.03 8.16 -3.03
N VAL A 79 17.52 8.07 -1.80
CA VAL A 79 16.74 7.67 -0.63
C VAL A 79 15.77 8.77 -0.18
N GLU A 80 16.24 10.01 -0.05
CA GLU A 80 15.42 11.16 0.34
C GLU A 80 14.29 11.42 -0.67
N ALA A 81 14.58 11.26 -1.97
CA ALA A 81 13.57 11.33 -3.02
C ALA A 81 12.46 10.27 -2.88
N VAL A 82 12.80 9.04 -2.48
CA VAL A 82 11.82 7.97 -2.23
C VAL A 82 10.98 8.27 -1.00
N CYS A 83 11.59 8.82 0.05
CA CYS A 83 10.88 9.24 1.25
C CYS A 83 9.83 10.32 0.95
N HIS A 84 10.23 11.36 0.22
CA HIS A 84 9.32 12.43 -0.17
C HIS A 84 8.17 11.91 -1.02
N GLU A 85 8.44 11.05 -2.01
CA GLU A 85 7.39 10.50 -2.86
C GLU A 85 6.40 9.61 -2.08
N LEU A 86 6.88 8.79 -1.14
CA LEU A 86 6.00 7.99 -0.26
C LEU A 86 5.15 8.88 0.65
N GLN A 87 5.72 9.96 1.19
CA GLN A 87 4.99 10.93 2.00
C GLN A 87 3.91 11.66 1.18
N ASP A 88 4.27 12.10 -0.03
CA ASP A 88 3.36 12.79 -0.94
C ASP A 88 2.18 11.89 -1.35
N LEU A 89 2.47 10.62 -1.64
CA LEU A 89 1.43 9.64 -1.91
C LEU A 89 0.52 9.42 -0.69
N ASN A 90 1.08 9.38 0.52
CA ASN A 90 0.31 9.15 1.74
C ASN A 90 -0.62 10.33 2.04
N ILE A 91 -0.12 11.56 1.85
CA ILE A 91 -0.92 12.79 1.94
C ILE A 91 -2.04 12.75 0.90
N LEU A 92 -1.70 12.48 -0.37
CA LEU A 92 -2.68 12.44 -1.44
C LEU A 92 -3.77 11.37 -1.20
N TYR A 93 -3.39 10.20 -0.69
CA TYR A 93 -4.33 9.15 -0.31
C TYR A 93 -5.26 9.62 0.82
N GLY A 94 -4.69 10.23 1.87
CA GLY A 94 -5.43 10.79 2.99
C GLY A 94 -6.44 11.86 2.57
N ASP A 95 -6.04 12.77 1.69
CA ASP A 95 -6.87 13.87 1.19
C ASP A 95 -7.98 13.38 0.24
N THR A 96 -7.70 12.33 -0.54
CA THR A 96 -8.64 11.81 -1.55
C THR A 96 -9.67 10.85 -0.95
N PHE A 97 -9.20 9.89 -0.17
CA PHE A 97 -10.03 8.79 0.33
C PHE A 97 -10.31 8.92 1.83
N GLY A 98 -9.31 9.28 2.63
CA GLY A 98 -9.48 9.47 4.08
C GLY A 98 -9.83 8.21 4.87
N PHE A 99 -9.77 7.02 4.26
CA PHE A 99 -10.10 5.74 4.91
C PHE A 99 -8.89 4.80 4.94
N SER A 100 -8.57 4.29 6.12
CA SER A 100 -7.49 3.32 6.31
C SER A 100 -7.92 1.86 6.13
N HIS A 101 -9.24 1.59 6.00
CA HIS A 101 -9.76 0.24 5.89
C HIS A 101 -10.78 0.10 4.75
N PRO A 102 -10.64 -0.90 3.86
CA PRO A 102 -11.54 -1.13 2.72
C PRO A 102 -13.00 -1.25 3.14
N ARG A 103 -13.27 -1.88 4.28
CA ARG A 103 -14.64 -2.02 4.80
C ARG A 103 -15.27 -0.67 5.10
N SER A 104 -14.56 0.24 5.77
CA SER A 104 -15.06 1.59 6.07
C SER A 104 -15.32 2.39 4.79
N MET A 105 -14.42 2.27 3.80
CA MET A 105 -14.58 2.91 2.50
C MET A 105 -15.81 2.38 1.74
N GLY A 106 -15.96 1.05 1.68
CA GLY A 106 -17.09 0.39 1.03
C GLY A 106 -18.43 0.65 1.69
N GLU A 107 -18.50 0.61 3.02
CA GLU A 107 -19.70 0.97 3.80
C GLU A 107 -20.09 2.44 3.59
N ASN A 108 -19.10 3.34 3.58
CA ASN A 108 -19.34 4.75 3.28
C ASN A 108 -19.85 4.96 1.86
N TRP A 109 -19.29 4.25 0.89
CA TRP A 109 -19.75 4.31 -0.49
C TRP A 109 -21.17 3.77 -0.64
N LEU A 110 -21.48 2.62 -0.04
CA LEU A 110 -22.82 2.04 -0.03
C LEU A 110 -23.85 3.00 0.60
N ALA A 111 -23.49 3.67 1.69
CA ALA A 111 -24.37 4.66 2.31
C ALA A 111 -24.72 5.81 1.35
N GLN A 112 -23.77 6.25 0.52
CA GLN A 112 -24.02 7.29 -0.49
C GLN A 112 -24.91 6.77 -1.63
N VAL A 113 -24.67 5.55 -2.10
CA VAL A 113 -25.52 4.91 -3.13
C VAL A 113 -26.96 4.69 -2.62
N ASN A 114 -27.14 4.35 -1.34
CA ASN A 114 -28.47 4.17 -0.76
C ASN A 114 -29.17 5.50 -0.42
N ALA A 115 -28.40 6.58 -0.21
CA ALA A 115 -28.93 7.91 0.02
C ALA A 115 -29.32 8.62 -1.28
N ASP A 116 -28.91 8.09 -2.44
CA ASP A 116 -29.33 8.55 -3.75
C ASP A 116 -30.80 8.19 -3.99
N ILE A 117 -31.64 9.24 -4.07
CA ILE A 117 -33.08 9.12 -4.27
C ILE A 117 -33.45 9.50 -5.72
N HIS A 118 -32.52 10.10 -6.48
CA HIS A 118 -32.81 10.74 -7.76
C HIS A 118 -31.89 10.24 -8.88
N PRO A 119 -32.44 9.87 -10.07
CA PRO A 119 -31.64 9.35 -11.18
C PRO A 119 -30.43 10.21 -11.61
N GLU A 120 -30.52 11.54 -11.43
CA GLU A 120 -29.43 12.48 -11.74
C GLU A 120 -28.25 12.35 -10.77
N GLU A 121 -28.49 11.99 -9.52
CA GLU A 121 -27.46 11.73 -8.51
C GLU A 121 -26.68 10.44 -8.84
N GLY A 122 -27.34 9.47 -9.49
CA GLY A 122 -26.70 8.22 -9.90
C GLY A 122 -25.62 8.42 -10.96
N GLU A 123 -25.83 9.33 -11.91
CA GLU A 123 -24.81 9.69 -12.91
C GLU A 123 -23.63 10.43 -12.25
N ILE A 124 -23.90 11.26 -11.24
CA ILE A 124 -22.85 11.95 -10.45
C ILE A 124 -22.02 10.92 -9.67
N LEU A 125 -22.66 9.97 -9.00
CA LEU A 125 -21.99 8.90 -8.27
C LEU A 125 -21.13 8.04 -9.21
N LEU A 126 -21.63 7.71 -10.40
CA LEU A 126 -20.86 6.98 -11.40
C LEU A 126 -19.61 7.75 -11.85
N LYS A 127 -19.76 9.03 -12.21
CA LYS A 127 -18.63 9.89 -12.59
C LYS A 127 -17.60 10.01 -11.47
N ARG A 128 -18.07 10.12 -10.22
CA ARG A 128 -17.21 10.16 -9.05
C ARG A 128 -16.48 8.84 -8.81
N ALA A 129 -17.16 7.69 -8.95
CA ALA A 129 -16.53 6.38 -8.84
C ALA A 129 -15.42 6.22 -9.88
N GLN A 130 -15.67 6.63 -11.12
CA GLN A 130 -14.68 6.60 -12.19
C GLN A 130 -13.47 7.48 -11.84
N HIS A 131 -13.71 8.71 -11.42
CA HIS A 131 -12.63 9.61 -11.02
C HIS A 131 -11.77 9.03 -9.89
N LEU A 132 -12.40 8.47 -8.85
CA LEU A 132 -11.70 7.88 -7.71
C LEU A 132 -10.91 6.62 -8.10
N HIS A 133 -11.43 5.82 -9.04
CA HIS A 133 -10.70 4.71 -9.65
C HIS A 133 -9.45 5.18 -10.39
N ASP A 134 -9.59 6.19 -11.25
CA ASP A 134 -8.48 6.73 -12.06
C ASP A 134 -7.38 7.34 -11.17
N VAL A 135 -7.76 8.01 -10.08
CA VAL A 135 -6.80 8.54 -9.10
C VAL A 135 -6.04 7.40 -8.40
N ALA A 136 -6.73 6.32 -8.01
CA ALA A 136 -6.10 5.16 -7.40
C ALA A 136 -5.13 4.45 -8.38
N GLU A 137 -5.51 4.32 -9.65
CA GLU A 137 -4.60 3.80 -10.69
C GLU A 137 -3.35 4.68 -10.86
N ALA A 138 -3.52 5.99 -10.90
CA ALA A 138 -2.40 6.93 -11.01
C ALA A 138 -1.43 6.81 -9.81
N MET A 139 -1.96 6.64 -8.60
CA MET A 139 -1.14 6.37 -7.41
C MET A 139 -0.39 5.03 -7.52
N ALA A 140 -1.05 3.97 -7.97
CA ALA A 140 -0.44 2.65 -8.12
C ALA A 140 0.74 2.65 -9.10
N VAL A 141 0.61 3.40 -10.21
CA VAL A 141 1.68 3.60 -11.19
C VAL A 141 2.88 4.32 -10.57
N ARG A 142 2.67 5.22 -9.60
CA ARG A 142 3.76 5.91 -8.87
C ARG A 142 4.43 5.00 -7.83
N VAL A 143 3.70 4.11 -7.17
CA VAL A 143 4.25 3.13 -6.20
C VAL A 143 5.18 2.12 -6.87
N GLY A 144 4.82 1.62 -8.07
CA GLY A 144 5.56 0.55 -8.76
C GLY A 144 7.07 0.80 -8.93
N PRO A 145 7.50 1.95 -9.47
CA PRO A 145 8.92 2.31 -9.59
C PRO A 145 9.65 2.45 -8.24
N LEU A 146 8.96 2.90 -7.18
CA LEU A 146 9.53 3.08 -5.85
C LEU A 146 9.86 1.75 -5.17
N MET A 147 9.12 0.69 -5.49
CA MET A 147 9.26 -0.60 -4.84
C MET A 147 10.69 -1.16 -4.92
N ARG A 148 11.39 -0.93 -6.04
CA ARG A 148 12.80 -1.34 -6.17
C ARG A 148 13.71 -0.58 -5.19
N ALA A 149 13.46 0.71 -4.94
CA ALA A 149 14.23 1.51 -4.01
C ALA A 149 13.87 1.20 -2.55
N VAL A 150 12.58 0.99 -2.26
CA VAL A 150 12.08 0.49 -0.97
C VAL A 150 12.74 -0.83 -0.61
N LEU A 151 12.79 -1.81 -1.53
CA LEU A 151 13.42 -3.12 -1.27
C LEU A 151 14.93 -3.03 -0.99
N ASN A 152 15.62 -2.02 -1.55
CA ASN A 152 17.03 -1.79 -1.26
C ASN A 152 17.26 -1.18 0.14
N ASN A 153 16.23 -0.53 0.70
CA ASN A 153 16.22 0.13 2.01
C ASN A 153 15.11 -0.42 2.92
N ALA A 154 14.76 -1.70 2.78
CA ALA A 154 13.54 -2.30 3.32
C ALA A 154 13.41 -2.28 4.85
N ILE A 155 14.47 -1.91 5.58
CA ILE A 155 14.39 -1.75 7.04
C ILE A 155 13.67 -0.45 7.40
N GLU A 156 13.78 0.58 6.58
CA GLU A 156 13.31 1.93 6.90
C GLU A 156 11.94 2.24 6.29
N TYR A 157 11.58 1.61 5.17
CA TYR A 157 10.42 2.05 4.37
C TYR A 157 9.48 0.93 3.93
N LEU A 158 9.76 -0.32 4.31
CA LEU A 158 8.92 -1.43 3.84
C LEU A 158 7.53 -1.38 4.46
N GLU A 159 7.41 -1.00 5.74
CA GLU A 159 6.11 -0.92 6.42
C GLU A 159 5.25 0.19 5.79
N GLU A 160 5.81 1.38 5.58
CA GLU A 160 5.12 2.52 4.98
C GLU A 160 4.75 2.28 3.51
N ALA A 161 5.66 1.69 2.73
CA ALA A 161 5.40 1.37 1.34
C ALA A 161 4.37 0.25 1.18
N GLU A 162 4.38 -0.75 2.06
CA GLU A 162 3.38 -1.83 2.06
C GLU A 162 2.00 -1.30 2.46
N GLU A 163 1.93 -0.43 3.48
CA GLU A 163 0.66 0.19 3.91
C GLU A 163 0.04 1.01 2.79
N ILE A 164 0.84 1.83 2.08
CA ILE A 164 0.32 2.66 1.00
C ILE A 164 -0.03 1.86 -0.26
N GLU A 165 0.81 0.89 -0.65
CA GLU A 165 0.52 0.00 -1.77
C GLU A 165 -0.80 -0.74 -1.53
N HIS A 166 -0.95 -1.32 -0.34
CA HIS A 166 -2.15 -2.05 0.02
C HIS A 166 -3.39 -1.16 0.00
N SER A 167 -3.30 0.04 0.56
CA SER A 167 -4.41 1.00 0.62
C SER A 167 -4.83 1.46 -0.78
N VAL A 168 -3.87 1.79 -1.65
CA VAL A 168 -4.13 2.20 -3.04
C VAL A 168 -4.78 1.07 -3.83
N VAL A 169 -4.27 -0.16 -3.71
CA VAL A 169 -4.82 -1.33 -4.41
C VAL A 169 -6.25 -1.63 -3.94
N GLN A 170 -6.52 -1.53 -2.64
CA GLN A 170 -7.87 -1.70 -2.10
C GLN A 170 -8.84 -0.65 -2.65
N ALA A 171 -8.43 0.62 -2.71
CA ALA A 171 -9.23 1.69 -3.30
C ALA A 171 -9.55 1.41 -4.77
N MET A 172 -8.55 0.97 -5.57
CA MET A 172 -8.77 0.56 -6.96
C MET A 172 -9.87 -0.51 -7.08
N TYR A 173 -9.80 -1.58 -6.28
CA TYR A 173 -10.81 -2.65 -6.34
C TYR A 173 -12.21 -2.16 -5.97
N ILE A 174 -12.34 -1.36 -4.90
CA ILE A 174 -13.62 -0.82 -4.44
C ILE A 174 -14.25 0.07 -5.51
N PHE A 175 -13.50 1.01 -6.09
CA PHE A 175 -14.07 1.95 -7.06
C PHE A 175 -14.27 1.32 -8.44
N ARG A 176 -13.45 0.34 -8.84
CA ARG A 176 -13.71 -0.46 -10.03
C ARG A 176 -15.02 -1.22 -9.92
N GLU A 177 -15.27 -1.84 -8.76
CA GLU A 177 -16.51 -2.53 -8.46
C GLU A 177 -17.71 -1.57 -8.47
N ALA A 178 -17.59 -0.41 -7.81
CA ALA A 178 -18.61 0.62 -7.85
C ALA A 178 -18.95 1.05 -9.29
N VAL A 179 -17.95 1.32 -10.12
CA VAL A 179 -18.14 1.66 -11.54
C VAL A 179 -18.87 0.54 -12.29
N LEU A 180 -18.47 -0.71 -12.09
CA LEU A 180 -19.09 -1.86 -12.78
C LEU A 180 -20.58 -1.99 -12.46
N PHE A 181 -20.96 -1.91 -11.19
CA PHE A 181 -22.36 -2.07 -10.79
C PHE A 181 -23.21 -0.82 -11.07
N LEU A 182 -22.69 0.39 -10.84
CA LEU A 182 -23.41 1.63 -11.12
C LEU A 182 -23.70 1.81 -12.63
N ASN A 183 -22.82 1.31 -13.50
CA ASN A 183 -23.07 1.26 -14.94
C ASN A 183 -24.25 0.35 -15.34
N ILE A 184 -24.58 -0.66 -14.52
CA ILE A 184 -25.75 -1.53 -14.74
C ILE A 184 -26.99 -0.83 -14.19
N SER A 185 -26.98 -0.52 -12.90
CA SER A 185 -27.96 0.33 -12.23
C SER A 185 -27.52 0.62 -10.78
N PRO A 186 -27.94 1.75 -10.17
CA PRO A 186 -27.69 2.01 -8.75
C PRO A 186 -28.16 0.88 -7.83
N GLN A 187 -29.31 0.27 -8.14
CA GLN A 187 -29.87 -0.85 -7.38
C GLN A 187 -29.01 -2.11 -7.48
N SER A 188 -28.22 -2.27 -8.54
CA SER A 188 -27.33 -3.42 -8.70
C SER A 188 -26.20 -3.42 -7.68
N TYR A 189 -25.65 -2.25 -7.35
CA TYR A 189 -24.61 -2.12 -6.32
C TYR A 189 -25.17 -2.41 -4.93
N ALA A 190 -26.34 -1.83 -4.60
CA ALA A 190 -27.02 -2.08 -3.32
C ALA A 190 -27.36 -3.57 -3.16
N LYS A 191 -27.91 -4.20 -4.20
CA LYS A 191 -28.21 -5.63 -4.21
C LYS A 191 -26.96 -6.50 -4.03
N ALA A 192 -25.87 -6.17 -4.72
CA ALA A 192 -24.60 -6.89 -4.55
C ALA A 192 -24.06 -6.77 -3.13
N ALA A 193 -24.27 -5.63 -2.46
CA ALA A 193 -23.96 -5.48 -1.04
C ALA A 193 -24.84 -6.37 -0.16
N ASP A 194 -26.14 -6.44 -0.41
CA ASP A 194 -27.06 -7.31 0.33
C ASP A 194 -26.70 -8.79 0.16
N ASP A 195 -26.29 -9.18 -1.04
CA ASP A 195 -25.84 -10.53 -1.37
C ASP A 195 -24.46 -10.87 -0.78
N GLY A 196 -23.75 -9.91 -0.20
CA GLY A 196 -22.45 -10.12 0.46
C GLY A 196 -21.31 -10.41 -0.51
N ILE A 197 -21.43 -10.02 -1.78
CA ILE A 197 -20.49 -10.37 -2.85
C ILE A 197 -19.48 -9.27 -3.18
N LEU A 198 -19.57 -8.10 -2.54
CA LEU A 198 -18.68 -6.99 -2.80
C LEU A 198 -17.29 -7.22 -2.19
N PHE A 199 -16.25 -6.77 -2.89
CA PHE A 199 -14.85 -6.96 -2.50
C PHE A 199 -14.57 -6.54 -1.04
N TRP A 200 -15.10 -5.39 -0.63
CA TRP A 200 -14.85 -4.82 0.70
C TRP A 200 -15.58 -5.55 1.84
N GLN A 201 -16.52 -6.45 1.53
CA GLN A 201 -17.21 -7.27 2.53
C GLN A 201 -16.36 -8.46 3.00
N GLY A 202 -15.29 -8.78 2.25
CA GLY A 202 -14.43 -9.93 2.47
C GLY A 202 -15.13 -11.24 2.13
N SER A 203 -14.37 -12.29 1.85
CA SER A 203 -14.90 -13.65 1.78
C SER A 203 -15.49 -14.00 3.13
N GLY A 204 -16.82 -14.04 3.23
CA GLY A 204 -17.53 -14.36 4.47
C GLY A 204 -17.14 -15.72 5.03
N GLU A 205 -16.10 -15.79 5.86
CA GLU A 205 -16.02 -16.81 6.90
C GLU A 205 -16.93 -16.36 8.05
N GLN A 206 -18.24 -16.41 7.78
CA GLN A 206 -19.21 -16.71 8.81
C GLN A 206 -19.24 -18.24 8.95
N THR A 207 -18.48 -18.76 9.91
CA THR A 207 -18.78 -20.04 10.56
C THR A 207 -19.24 -19.77 11.97
#